data_AF-A0A2H9PQW0-F1
#
_entry.id   AF-A0A2H9PQW0-F1
#
_cell.length_a   1.000
_cell.length_b   1.000
_cell.length_c   1.000
_cell.angle_alpha   90.00
_cell.angle_beta   90.00
_cell.angle_gamma   90.00
#
_symmetry.space_group_name_H-M   'P 1'
#
loop_
_entity.id
_entity.type
_entity.pdbx_description
1 polymer ?
#
loop_
_entity_poly.entity_id
_entity_poly.type
_entity_poly.pdbx_seq_one_letter_code
_entity_poly.pdbx_strand_id
1 'polypeptide(L)'
;METEEKAKPVSSLFYTKDSNFFEYYKNPFDISYSYSNQLVLLPIDIFNNDSLSSLETVTKYMKEELNYRFRDIALLLNRSQKTVWDAYDGSRKKMDSKFILDKDIRLLVPSFVFRDRSLSFLEALTEYLKDNLNLRYCQIAPLLNRDPRTIWTVYQRVKDKRKNGIL
;
A
#
# COMPACT_ATOMS: atom_id res chain seq x y z
N MET A 1 24.07 -19.74 -24.17
CA MET A 1 23.90 -19.38 -22.76
C MET A 1 22.74 -18.41 -22.68
N GLU A 2 21.54 -18.97 -22.58
CA GLU A 2 20.30 -18.22 -22.44
C GLU A 2 20.34 -17.43 -21.13
N THR A 3 20.29 -16.11 -21.24
CA THR A 3 20.00 -15.22 -20.12
C THR A 3 18.62 -15.58 -19.58
N GLU A 4 18.58 -16.03 -18.33
CA GLU A 4 17.35 -16.32 -17.59
C GLU A 4 16.48 -15.05 -17.49
N GLU A 5 15.59 -14.87 -18.47
CA GLU A 5 14.43 -14.00 -18.37
C GLU A 5 13.38 -14.72 -17.48
N LYS A 6 13.61 -14.72 -16.16
CA LYS A 6 12.71 -15.39 -15.20
C LYS A 6 11.74 -14.41 -14.53
N ALA A 7 10.51 -14.47 -15.05
CA ALA A 7 9.18 -14.13 -14.52
C ALA A 7 8.97 -12.81 -13.75
N LYS A 8 8.47 -11.79 -14.46
CA LYS A 8 7.68 -10.67 -13.90
C LYS A 8 6.22 -11.12 -13.75
N PRO A 9 5.42 -10.62 -12.79
CA PRO A 9 4.04 -11.05 -12.62
C PRO A 9 3.17 -10.48 -13.76
N VAL A 10 2.98 -11.26 -14.84
CA VAL A 10 2.26 -10.85 -16.06
C VAL A 10 0.76 -11.22 -16.01
N SER A 11 0.20 -11.69 -14.89
CA SER A 11 -1.19 -12.17 -14.88
C SER A 11 -1.97 -11.95 -13.58
N SER A 12 -1.69 -10.88 -12.83
CA SER A 12 -2.51 -10.51 -11.67
C SER A 12 -3.63 -9.55 -12.10
N LEU A 13 -4.87 -9.83 -11.71
CA LEU A 13 -6.03 -8.93 -11.85
C LEU A 13 -5.80 -7.55 -11.16
N PHE A 14 -4.71 -7.45 -10.38
CA PHE A 14 -4.29 -6.28 -9.62
C PHE A 14 -3.05 -5.58 -10.21
N TYR A 15 -2.72 -5.88 -11.46
CA TYR A 15 -1.67 -5.23 -12.24
C TYR A 15 -2.29 -4.37 -13.36
N THR A 16 -1.91 -3.10 -13.44
CA THR A 16 -2.18 -2.29 -14.64
C THR A 16 -0.89 -1.60 -15.08
N LYS A 17 -0.67 -1.59 -16.40
CA LYS A 17 0.46 -0.90 -17.06
C LYS A 17 0.07 0.53 -17.47
N ASP A 18 -1.14 0.98 -17.13
CA ASP A 18 -1.75 2.16 -17.74
C ASP A 18 -1.00 3.46 -17.41
N SER A 19 -0.42 4.03 -18.47
CA SER A 19 0.33 5.28 -18.51
C SER A 19 -0.52 6.51 -18.18
N ASN A 20 -1.85 6.44 -18.31
CA ASN A 20 -2.73 7.61 -18.21
C ASN A 20 -3.06 8.01 -16.76
N PHE A 21 -2.99 7.10 -15.79
CA PHE A 21 -3.21 7.45 -14.38
C PHE A 21 -2.08 8.34 -13.83
N PHE A 22 -0.85 8.14 -14.32
CA PHE A 22 0.34 8.86 -13.86
C PHE A 22 0.47 10.27 -14.42
N GLU A 23 -0.21 10.61 -15.53
CA GLU A 23 -0.22 11.99 -16.05
C GLU A 23 -0.88 12.98 -15.09
N TYR A 24 -1.85 12.54 -14.31
CA TYR A 24 -2.54 13.36 -13.31
C TYR A 24 -1.65 13.74 -12.10
N TYR A 25 -0.58 12.98 -11.86
CA TYR A 25 0.31 13.15 -10.70
C TYR A 25 1.74 13.58 -11.08
N LYS A 26 1.96 14.09 -12.31
CA LYS A 26 3.24 14.70 -12.70
C LYS A 26 3.49 15.96 -11.88
N ASN A 27 4.17 15.80 -10.74
CA ASN A 27 4.91 16.89 -10.11
C ASN A 27 6.07 17.28 -11.05
N PRO A 28 6.20 18.54 -11.48
CA PRO A 28 7.17 18.96 -12.48
C PRO A 28 8.65 18.94 -12.02
N PHE A 29 8.97 18.46 -10.81
CA PHE A 29 10.33 18.57 -10.25
C PHE A 29 11.20 17.31 -10.26
N ASP A 30 10.72 16.16 -10.76
CA ASP A 30 11.52 14.90 -10.78
C ASP A 30 11.98 14.52 -12.21
N ILE A 31 12.91 15.31 -12.74
CA ILE A 31 13.59 15.06 -14.02
C ILE A 31 14.77 14.11 -13.78
N SER A 32 14.48 12.85 -13.40
CA SER A 32 15.42 11.72 -13.49
C SER A 32 14.78 10.33 -13.36
N TYR A 33 13.45 10.23 -13.36
CA TYR A 33 12.75 8.96 -13.17
C TYR A 33 12.49 8.23 -14.50
N SER A 34 13.44 7.41 -14.95
CA SER A 34 13.16 6.33 -15.90
C SER A 34 12.61 5.11 -15.15
N TYR A 35 11.43 5.22 -14.52
CA TYR A 35 10.83 4.06 -13.84
C TYR A 35 9.86 3.35 -14.76
N SER A 36 9.93 2.02 -14.74
CA SER A 36 8.82 1.19 -15.21
C SER A 36 7.56 1.60 -14.43
N ASN A 37 6.61 2.22 -15.13
CA ASN A 37 5.28 2.62 -14.66
C ASN A 37 4.51 1.42 -14.06
N GLN A 38 4.81 1.04 -12.83
CA GLN A 38 4.20 -0.12 -12.17
C GLN A 38 3.32 0.35 -11.02
N LEU A 39 2.03 0.13 -11.20
CA LEU A 39 0.98 0.32 -10.21
C LEU A 39 0.60 -1.06 -9.66
N VAL A 40 0.66 -1.22 -8.34
CA VAL A 40 0.14 -2.44 -7.68
C VAL A 40 -1.16 -2.08 -6.98
N LEU A 41 -2.22 -2.82 -7.28
CA LEU A 41 -3.50 -2.70 -6.61
C LEU A 41 -3.56 -3.71 -5.46
N LEU A 42 -3.98 -3.25 -4.28
CA LEU A 42 -4.03 -4.06 -3.07
C LEU A 42 -5.49 -4.23 -2.66
N PRO A 43 -6.03 -5.46 -2.53
CA PRO A 43 -7.37 -5.67 -1.98
C PRO A 43 -7.48 -5.06 -0.60
N ILE A 44 -8.54 -4.30 -0.32
CA ILE A 44 -8.71 -3.68 1.01
C ILE A 44 -8.78 -4.73 2.12
N ASP A 45 -9.30 -5.92 1.80
CA ASP A 45 -9.56 -7.00 2.74
C ASP A 45 -8.27 -7.52 3.41
N ILE A 46 -7.09 -7.31 2.79
CA ILE A 46 -5.82 -7.68 3.43
C ILE A 46 -5.58 -6.89 4.72
N PHE A 47 -6.17 -5.69 4.85
CA PHE A 47 -6.05 -4.83 6.02
C PHE A 47 -7.09 -5.14 7.10
N ASN A 48 -8.04 -6.05 6.83
CA ASN A 48 -8.98 -6.56 7.81
C ASN A 48 -8.32 -7.62 8.70
N ASN A 49 -7.24 -7.22 9.37
CA ASN A 49 -6.50 -8.03 10.33
C ASN A 49 -6.04 -7.17 11.51
N ASP A 50 -5.94 -7.78 12.69
CA ASP A 50 -5.47 -7.14 13.92
C ASP A 50 -4.01 -7.48 14.26
N SER A 51 -3.45 -8.50 13.61
CA SER A 51 -2.14 -9.07 13.92
C SER A 51 -0.99 -8.28 13.29
N LEU A 52 -1.21 -7.66 12.13
CA LEU A 52 -0.18 -6.95 11.36
C LEU A 52 -0.44 -5.43 11.34
N SER A 53 0.63 -4.66 11.37
CA SER A 53 0.56 -3.25 10.99
C SER A 53 0.29 -3.08 9.49
N SER A 54 -0.13 -1.89 9.06
CA SER A 54 -0.39 -1.63 7.64
C SER A 54 0.87 -1.79 6.76
N LEU A 55 2.06 -1.46 7.26
CA LEU A 55 3.32 -1.70 6.51
C LEU A 55 3.64 -3.19 6.39
N GLU A 56 3.50 -3.95 7.49
CA GLU A 56 3.70 -5.40 7.50
C GLU A 56 2.70 -6.09 6.56
N THR A 57 1.44 -5.67 6.60
CA THR A 57 0.36 -6.16 5.74
C THR A 57 0.71 -6.00 4.25
N VAL A 58 1.01 -4.76 3.82
CA VAL A 58 1.36 -4.46 2.42
C VAL A 58 2.57 -5.27 2.00
N THR A 59 3.60 -5.30 2.85
CA THR A 59 4.86 -5.97 2.52
C THR A 59 4.68 -7.48 2.39
N LYS A 60 3.99 -8.12 3.35
CA LYS A 60 3.73 -9.56 3.34
C LYS A 60 2.90 -9.95 2.12
N TYR A 61 1.82 -9.23 1.82
CA TYR A 61 0.98 -9.51 0.66
C TYR A 61 1.75 -9.38 -0.66
N MET A 62 2.49 -8.29 -0.84
CA MET A 62 3.31 -8.10 -2.05
C MET A 62 4.39 -9.18 -2.18
N LYS A 63 4.94 -9.67 -1.07
CA LYS A 63 6.00 -10.66 -1.07
C LYS A 63 5.49 -12.09 -1.31
N GLU A 64 4.43 -12.49 -0.61
CA GLU A 64 3.95 -13.88 -0.57
C GLU A 64 2.89 -14.16 -1.64
N GLU A 65 1.95 -13.24 -1.85
CA GLU A 65 0.84 -13.45 -2.81
C GLU A 65 1.19 -12.92 -4.21
N LEU A 66 1.94 -11.82 -4.30
CA LEU A 66 2.33 -11.20 -5.57
C LEU A 66 3.77 -11.51 -6.01
N ASN A 67 4.56 -12.21 -5.18
CA ASN A 67 5.93 -12.63 -5.48
C ASN A 67 6.93 -11.51 -5.84
N TYR A 68 6.73 -10.28 -5.35
CA TYR A 68 7.69 -9.19 -5.57
C TYR A 68 9.01 -9.41 -4.83
N ARG A 69 10.11 -8.88 -5.39
CA ARG A 69 11.41 -8.81 -4.70
C ARG A 69 11.41 -7.63 -3.72
N PHE A 70 12.17 -7.73 -2.63
CA PHE A 70 12.26 -6.64 -1.64
C PHE A 70 12.74 -5.32 -2.24
N ARG A 71 13.66 -5.37 -3.21
CA ARG A 71 14.07 -4.19 -3.98
C ARG A 71 12.88 -3.52 -4.66
N ASP A 72 12.02 -4.29 -5.33
CA ASP A 72 10.91 -3.73 -6.09
C ASP A 72 9.84 -3.18 -5.13
N ILE A 73 9.55 -3.87 -4.02
CA ILE A 73 8.64 -3.37 -2.97
C ILE A 73 9.16 -2.05 -2.38
N ALA A 74 10.45 -1.98 -2.07
CA ALA A 74 11.10 -0.79 -1.52
C ALA A 74 10.96 0.41 -2.47
N LEU A 75 11.15 0.19 -3.76
CA LEU A 75 10.96 1.22 -4.80
C LEU A 75 9.49 1.65 -4.90
N LEU A 76 8.56 0.70 -4.95
CA LEU A 76 7.13 0.98 -5.09
C LEU A 76 6.55 1.79 -3.92
N LEU A 77 7.01 1.51 -2.69
CA LEU A 77 6.54 2.14 -1.46
C LEU A 77 7.40 3.35 -1.04
N ASN A 78 8.43 3.71 -1.81
CA ASN A 78 9.43 4.69 -1.42
C ASN A 78 9.97 4.40 0.01
N ARG A 79 10.45 3.19 0.27
CA ARG A 79 11.05 2.76 1.55
C ARG A 79 12.43 2.15 1.31
N SER A 80 13.22 2.01 2.37
CA SER A 80 14.50 1.30 2.26
C SER A 80 14.25 -0.21 2.16
N GLN A 81 15.12 -0.95 1.46
CA GLN A 81 15.03 -2.41 1.41
C GLN A 81 15.12 -3.04 2.81
N LYS A 82 15.91 -2.44 3.71
CA LYS A 82 15.99 -2.86 5.10
C LYS A 82 14.64 -2.74 5.81
N THR A 83 13.97 -1.60 5.69
CA THR A 83 12.64 -1.39 6.29
C THR A 83 11.61 -2.39 5.77
N VAL A 84 11.64 -2.67 4.47
CA VAL A 84 10.77 -3.68 3.85
C VAL A 84 11.09 -5.07 4.41
N TRP A 85 12.37 -5.45 4.49
CA TRP A 85 12.75 -6.74 5.04
C TRP A 85 12.37 -6.89 6.51
N ASP A 86 12.63 -5.87 7.35
CA ASP A 86 12.27 -5.87 8.78
C ASP A 86 10.75 -6.03 8.97
N ALA A 87 9.95 -5.34 8.15
CA ALA A 87 8.49 -5.48 8.17
C ALA A 87 8.03 -6.87 7.71
N TYR A 88 8.63 -7.43 6.65
CA TYR A 88 8.33 -8.78 6.21
C TYR A 88 8.67 -9.82 7.29
N ASP A 89 9.86 -9.73 7.87
CA ASP A 89 10.32 -10.66 8.89
C ASP A 89 9.44 -10.62 10.15
N GLY A 90 9.07 -9.40 10.60
CA GLY A 90 8.09 -9.20 11.66
C GLY A 90 6.73 -9.78 11.32
N SER A 91 6.26 -9.59 10.09
CA SER A 91 4.94 -10.08 9.65
C SER A 91 4.82 -11.61 9.71
N ARG A 92 5.85 -12.34 9.30
CA ARG A 92 5.85 -13.81 9.34
C ARG A 92 5.81 -14.36 10.77
N LYS A 93 6.47 -13.68 11.71
CA LYS A 93 6.46 -14.07 13.12
C LYS A 93 5.10 -13.84 13.78
N LYS A 94 4.40 -12.78 13.37
CA LYS A 94 3.08 -12.41 13.91
C LYS A 94 1.93 -13.18 13.26
N MET A 95 2.04 -13.48 11.96
CA MET A 95 1.01 -14.13 11.17
C MET A 95 1.65 -15.02 10.11
N ASP A 96 1.57 -16.33 10.33
CA ASP A 96 2.06 -17.34 9.38
C ASP A 96 0.97 -17.80 8.38
N SER A 97 -0.30 -17.51 8.67
CA SER A 97 -1.40 -17.81 7.76
C SER A 97 -1.44 -16.89 6.54
N LYS A 98 -2.06 -17.38 5.47
CA LYS A 98 -2.38 -16.59 4.27
C LYS A 98 -3.47 -15.56 4.56
N PHE A 99 -3.56 -14.54 3.71
CA PHE A 99 -4.65 -13.58 3.75
C PHE A 99 -5.98 -14.25 3.33
N ILE A 100 -7.03 -13.97 4.10
CA ILE A 100 -8.40 -14.35 3.75
C ILE A 100 -8.98 -13.18 2.96
N LEU A 101 -9.17 -13.38 1.66
CA LEU A 101 -9.82 -12.40 0.79
C LEU A 101 -11.30 -12.70 0.71
N ASP A 102 -12.13 -11.66 0.63
CA ASP A 102 -13.53 -11.86 0.28
C ASP A 102 -13.62 -12.38 -1.16
N LYS A 103 -14.63 -13.21 -1.45
CA LYS A 103 -14.87 -13.71 -2.81
C LYS A 103 -15.23 -12.58 -3.77
N ASP A 104 -15.85 -11.53 -3.24
CA ASP A 104 -16.20 -10.32 -3.97
C ASP A 104 -15.26 -9.17 -3.58
N ILE A 105 -14.05 -9.14 -4.14
CA ILE A 105 -13.12 -8.01 -3.92
C ILE A 105 -13.71 -6.75 -4.55
N ARG A 106 -14.25 -5.86 -3.71
CA ARG A 106 -14.97 -4.65 -4.15
C ARG A 106 -14.14 -3.38 -4.12
N LEU A 107 -13.01 -3.38 -3.42
CA LEU A 107 -12.20 -2.18 -3.23
C LEU A 107 -10.70 -2.48 -3.32
N LEU A 108 -10.02 -1.68 -4.14
CA LEU A 108 -8.60 -1.77 -4.38
C LEU A 108 -7.90 -0.48 -3.97
N VAL A 109 -6.78 -0.62 -3.28
CA VAL A 109 -5.92 0.46 -2.83
C VAL A 109 -4.64 0.46 -3.66
N PRO A 110 -4.34 1.54 -4.39
CA PRO A 110 -3.10 1.64 -5.12
C PRO A 110 -1.87 1.74 -4.21
N SER A 111 -0.77 1.08 -4.58
CA SER A 111 0.47 1.10 -3.79
C SER A 111 1.12 2.48 -3.66
N PHE A 112 0.83 3.41 -4.58
CA PHE A 112 1.36 4.78 -4.50
C PHE A 112 0.86 5.55 -3.27
N VAL A 113 -0.29 5.16 -2.71
CA VAL A 113 -0.85 5.75 -1.47
C VAL A 113 0.18 5.71 -0.34
N PHE A 114 1.01 4.69 -0.31
CA PHE A 114 1.98 4.45 0.76
C PHE A 114 3.36 5.10 0.53
N ARG A 115 3.54 5.87 -0.56
CA ARG A 115 4.83 6.49 -0.88
C ARG A 115 5.17 7.67 0.02
N ASP A 116 4.16 8.40 0.48
CA ASP A 116 4.35 9.54 1.36
C ASP A 116 5.05 9.10 2.66
N ARG A 117 6.17 9.75 2.98
CA ARG A 117 6.97 9.46 4.19
C ARG A 117 6.56 10.29 5.39
N SER A 118 5.81 11.37 5.20
CA SER A 118 5.27 12.20 6.29
C SER A 118 4.15 11.47 7.06
N LEU A 119 3.50 10.51 6.41
CA LEU A 119 2.44 9.69 6.97
C LEU A 119 2.92 8.25 7.24
N SER A 120 2.41 7.68 8.34
CA SER A 120 2.41 6.24 8.53
C SER A 120 1.49 5.56 7.51
N PHE A 121 1.65 4.25 7.32
CA PHE A 121 0.83 3.53 6.34
C PHE A 121 -0.65 3.55 6.70
N LEU A 122 -1.00 3.47 7.98
CA LEU A 122 -2.40 3.54 8.42
C LEU A 122 -2.99 4.94 8.20
N GLU A 123 -2.20 5.99 8.45
CA GLU A 123 -2.58 7.37 8.17
C GLU A 123 -2.82 7.60 6.68
N ALA A 124 -1.88 7.19 5.82
CA ALA A 124 -2.01 7.32 4.37
C ALA A 124 -3.22 6.53 3.81
N LEU A 125 -3.44 5.30 4.30
CA LEU A 125 -4.60 4.50 3.94
C LEU A 125 -5.91 5.17 4.39
N THR A 126 -5.95 5.67 5.62
CA THR A 126 -7.15 6.33 6.16
C THR A 126 -7.47 7.61 5.40
N GLU A 127 -6.45 8.42 5.07
CA GLU A 127 -6.59 9.61 4.22
C GLU A 127 -7.19 9.25 2.86
N TYR A 128 -6.62 8.26 2.17
CA TYR A 128 -7.11 7.83 0.86
C TYR A 128 -8.56 7.34 0.89
N LEU A 129 -8.93 6.50 1.86
CA LEU A 129 -10.29 6.00 1.98
C LEU A 129 -11.29 7.12 2.31
N LYS A 130 -10.88 8.11 3.11
CA LYS A 130 -11.75 9.21 3.54
C LYS A 130 -11.90 10.29 2.47
N ASP A 131 -10.81 10.67 1.81
CA ASP A 131 -10.76 11.86 0.94
C ASP A 131 -10.88 11.48 -0.53
N ASN A 132 -10.22 10.41 -0.97
CA ASN A 132 -10.29 9.98 -2.38
C ASN A 132 -11.51 9.09 -2.66
N LEU A 133 -11.93 8.25 -1.71
CA LEU A 133 -13.11 7.38 -1.87
C LEU A 133 -14.36 7.87 -1.14
N ASN A 134 -14.26 9.01 -0.44
CA ASN A 134 -15.36 9.66 0.28
C ASN A 134 -16.12 8.73 1.26
N LEU A 135 -15.44 7.74 1.85
CA LEU A 135 -16.07 6.84 2.81
C LEU A 135 -16.31 7.54 4.15
N ARG A 136 -17.34 7.10 4.88
CA ARG A 136 -17.58 7.52 6.27
C ARG A 136 -16.73 6.69 7.23
N TYR A 137 -16.41 7.22 8.41
CA TYR A 137 -15.61 6.48 9.41
C TYR A 137 -16.23 5.13 9.80
N CYS A 138 -17.56 5.06 9.89
CA CYS A 138 -18.29 3.82 10.16
C CYS A 138 -18.18 2.79 9.02
N GLN A 139 -17.84 3.22 7.80
CA GLN A 139 -17.58 2.33 6.66
C GLN A 139 -16.10 1.91 6.63
N ILE A 140 -15.18 2.80 7.00
CA ILE A 140 -13.73 2.52 7.01
C ILE A 140 -13.36 1.55 8.15
N ALA A 141 -13.95 1.74 9.33
CA ALA A 141 -13.70 0.93 10.51
C ALA A 141 -13.75 -0.60 10.27
N PRO A 142 -14.83 -1.16 9.72
CA PRO A 142 -14.90 -2.60 9.45
C PRO A 142 -13.94 -3.06 8.36
N LEU A 143 -13.57 -2.20 7.39
CA LEU A 143 -12.61 -2.56 6.33
C LEU A 143 -11.19 -2.76 6.87
N LEU A 144 -10.84 -2.05 7.94
CA LEU A 144 -9.49 -2.06 8.52
C LEU A 144 -9.40 -2.85 9.84
N ASN A 145 -10.49 -3.49 10.27
CA ASN A 145 -10.64 -4.08 11.60
C ASN A 145 -10.25 -3.10 12.73
N ARG A 146 -10.80 -1.89 12.74
CA ARG A 146 -10.50 -0.85 13.76
C ARG A 146 -11.77 -0.23 14.31
N ASP A 147 -11.69 0.29 15.53
CA ASP A 147 -12.77 1.10 16.10
C ASP A 147 -12.93 2.43 15.30
N PRO A 148 -14.16 2.89 15.01
CA PRO A 148 -14.39 4.17 14.33
C PRO A 148 -13.69 5.37 14.99
N ARG A 149 -13.50 5.36 16.31
CA ARG A 149 -12.76 6.40 17.06
C ARG A 149 -11.27 6.37 16.74
N THR A 150 -10.69 5.19 16.52
CA THR A 150 -9.31 5.05 16.06
C THR A 150 -9.17 5.65 14.67
N ILE A 151 -10.07 5.32 13.75
CA ILE A 151 -10.07 5.89 12.40
C ILE A 151 -10.18 7.41 12.44
N TRP A 152 -11.11 7.95 13.23
CA TRP A 152 -11.26 9.39 13.40
C TRP A 152 -9.98 10.05 13.93
N THR A 153 -9.35 9.46 14.96
CA THR A 153 -8.12 9.99 15.57
C THR A 153 -6.97 9.98 14.58
N VAL A 154 -6.80 8.88 13.84
CA VAL A 154 -5.78 8.76 12.79
C VAL A 154 -5.99 9.84 11.73
N TYR A 155 -7.22 10.04 11.27
CA TYR A 155 -7.53 11.05 10.28
C TYR A 155 -7.30 12.49 10.79
N GLN A 156 -7.62 12.79 12.06
CA GLN A 156 -7.29 14.11 12.62
C GLN A 156 -5.77 14.36 12.62
N ARG A 157 -4.95 13.36 12.98
CA ARG A 157 -3.48 13.48 12.91
C ARG A 157 -2.99 13.77 11.50
N VAL A 158 -3.59 13.13 10.48
CA VAL A 158 -3.31 13.43 9.08
C VAL A 158 -3.59 14.90 8.77
N LYS A 159 -4.78 15.39 9.12
CA LYS A 159 -5.15 16.80 8.89
C LYS A 159 -4.18 17.77 9.57
N ASP A 160 -3.75 17.47 10.79
CA ASP A 160 -2.79 18.29 11.52
C ASP A 160 -1.42 18.28 10.82
N LYS A 161 -0.93 17.13 10.36
CA LYS A 161 0.32 17.02 9.59
C LYS A 161 0.26 17.79 8.27
N ARG A 162 -0.85 17.68 7.54
CA ARG A 162 -1.09 18.42 6.30
C ARG A 162 -1.17 19.93 6.53
N LYS A 163 -1.83 20.37 7.62
CA LYS A 163 -1.96 21.79 7.99
C LYS A 163 -0.63 22.40 8.42
N ASN A 164 0.17 21.66 9.19
CA ASN A 164 1.42 22.16 9.75
C ASN A 164 2.59 22.16 8.76
N GLY A 165 2.36 21.78 7.49
CA GLY A 165 3.36 21.87 6.43
C GLY A 165 4.62 21.05 6.73
N ILE A 166 4.51 19.95 7.49
CA ILE A 166 5.59 18.98 7.63
C ILE A 166 5.64 18.20 6.29
N LEU A 167 6.22 18.84 5.28
CA LEU A 167 6.53 18.32 3.96
C LEU A 167 8.00 17.90 3.92
#